data_AF-A0A8J3L6Q0-F1
#
_entry.id   AF-A0A8J3L6Q0-F1
#
_cell.length_a   1.000
_cell.length_b   1.000
_cell.length_c   1.000
_cell.angle_alpha   90.00
_cell.angle_beta   90.00
_cell.angle_gamma   90.00
#
_symmetry.space_group_name_H-M   'P 1'
#
loop_
_entity.id
_entity.type
_entity.pdbx_description
1 polymer ?
#
loop_
_entity_poly.entity_id
_entity_poly.type
_entity_poly.pdbx_seq_one_letter_code
_entity_poly.pdbx_strand_id
1 'polypeptide(L)'
;MHCFTLWLPEQYRRRGPDLHAVSVFQWNDELYFKDPLPGLAQPVRHPQLQLADDGVDHLFAMVWLTHDELNGDRTDRPAAAADLADGERDIAAVMQRYGRFGGLWLLPREDPNAGVAPVAYPGDGDAYVDVPDLYDRFHDEHLGGTAMSANGIRDGVSPWYLEVNRLGGLSHGGDEDLALDLEGEFLGGLSSHVRIAGTA
;
A
#
# COMPACT_ATOMS: atom_id res chain seq x y z
N MET A 1 10.45 -2.77 4.62
CA MET A 1 9.89 -2.89 5.99
C MET A 1 8.39 -3.11 5.91
N HIS A 2 7.78 -3.77 6.91
CA HIS A 2 6.32 -3.87 7.00
C HIS A 2 5.72 -2.50 7.31
N CYS A 3 4.67 -2.12 6.58
CA CYS A 3 3.94 -0.88 6.77
C CYS A 3 2.70 -1.12 7.61
N PHE A 4 1.78 -1.94 7.10
CA PHE A 4 0.51 -2.25 7.74
C PHE A 4 -0.09 -3.54 7.20
N THR A 5 -1.05 -4.08 7.94
CA THR A 5 -1.89 -5.20 7.51
C THR A 5 -3.34 -4.82 7.72
N LEU A 6 -4.18 -5.03 6.72
CA LEU A 6 -5.60 -4.69 6.75
C LEU A 6 -6.44 -5.95 6.60
N TRP A 7 -7.36 -6.15 7.54
CA TRP A 7 -8.43 -7.13 7.37
C TRP A 7 -9.43 -6.59 6.35
N LEU A 8 -9.79 -7.44 5.38
CA LEU A 8 -10.75 -7.16 4.33
C LEU A 8 -12.13 -7.77 4.70
N PRO A 9 -13.13 -6.91 4.93
CA PRO A 9 -14.53 -7.32 4.96
C PRO A 9 -14.91 -8.10 3.70
N GLU A 10 -15.88 -9.01 3.81
CA GLU A 10 -16.30 -9.92 2.72
C GLU A 10 -16.55 -9.19 1.40
N GLN A 11 -17.22 -8.05 1.44
CA GLN A 11 -17.56 -7.25 0.25
C GLN A 11 -16.33 -6.69 -0.50
N TYR A 12 -15.16 -6.68 0.14
CA TYR A 12 -13.90 -6.17 -0.42
C TYR A 12 -12.91 -7.28 -0.79
N ARG A 13 -13.28 -8.56 -0.65
CA ARG A 13 -12.43 -9.71 -1.00
C ARG A 13 -12.51 -10.04 -2.50
N ARG A 14 -12.00 -9.12 -3.33
CA ARG A 14 -12.16 -9.19 -4.80
C ARG A 14 -11.36 -10.32 -5.47
N ARG A 15 -10.34 -10.86 -4.80
CA ARG A 15 -9.45 -11.91 -5.32
C ARG A 15 -9.75 -13.33 -4.84
N GLY A 16 -10.83 -13.49 -4.09
CA GLY A 16 -11.31 -14.79 -3.63
C GLY A 16 -11.81 -14.72 -2.18
N PRO A 17 -12.80 -15.55 -1.81
CA PRO A 17 -13.43 -15.50 -0.50
C PRO A 17 -12.46 -15.81 0.65
N ASP A 18 -11.42 -16.60 0.36
CA ASP A 18 -10.43 -17.07 1.33
C ASP A 18 -9.31 -16.07 1.60
N LEU A 19 -9.20 -14.99 0.81
CA LEU A 19 -8.20 -13.94 0.99
C LEU A 19 -8.75 -12.85 1.90
N HIS A 20 -8.43 -12.97 3.18
CA HIS A 20 -9.02 -12.16 4.23
C HIS A 20 -8.23 -10.88 4.48
N ALA A 21 -6.95 -10.79 4.14
CA ALA A 21 -6.16 -9.60 4.43
C ALA A 21 -5.15 -9.28 3.34
N VAL A 22 -4.67 -8.04 3.36
CA VAL A 22 -3.48 -7.60 2.64
C VAL A 22 -2.45 -7.09 3.63
N SER A 23 -1.20 -7.49 3.44
CA SER A 23 -0.05 -6.97 4.17
C SER A 23 0.87 -6.24 3.21
N VAL A 24 1.17 -4.99 3.54
CA VAL A 24 1.94 -4.08 2.69
C VAL A 24 3.31 -3.84 3.30
N PHE A 25 4.32 -3.81 2.45
CA PHE A 25 5.69 -3.54 2.79
C PHE A 25 6.25 -2.50 1.82
N GLN A 26 7.03 -1.56 2.33
CA GLN A 26 7.73 -0.54 1.57
C GLN A 26 9.21 -0.56 1.95
N TRP A 27 10.07 -0.44 0.95
CA TRP A 27 11.51 -0.31 1.11
C TRP A 27 11.98 0.90 0.33
N ASN A 28 12.81 1.74 0.93
CA ASN A 28 13.46 2.84 0.23
C ASN A 28 14.84 2.37 -0.27
N ASP A 29 15.10 2.54 -1.56
CA ASP A 29 16.28 2.09 -2.28
C ASP A 29 17.46 3.09 -2.23
N GLU A 30 17.31 4.26 -1.59
CA GLU A 30 18.45 5.17 -1.34
C GLU A 30 19.57 4.50 -0.51
N LEU A 31 19.26 3.41 0.19
CA LEU A 31 20.22 2.60 0.96
C LEU A 31 20.74 1.35 0.23
N TYR A 32 20.33 1.15 -1.03
CA TYR A 32 20.57 -0.03 -1.88
C TYR A 32 20.01 -1.34 -1.32
N PHE A 33 19.40 -2.15 -2.18
CA PHE A 33 19.07 -3.55 -1.86
C PHE A 33 20.36 -4.32 -1.49
N LYS A 34 20.54 -4.62 -0.22
CA LYS A 34 21.59 -5.55 0.24
C LYS A 34 21.04 -6.95 0.17
N ASP A 35 21.75 -7.84 -0.51
CA ASP A 35 21.42 -9.26 -0.50
C ASP A 35 21.28 -9.76 0.95
N PRO A 36 20.35 -10.71 1.20
CA PRO A 36 20.24 -11.33 2.51
C PRO A 36 21.60 -11.91 2.92
N LEU A 37 21.94 -11.76 4.22
CA LEU A 37 23.22 -12.22 4.75
C LEU A 37 23.46 -13.71 4.38
N PRO A 38 24.68 -14.07 3.95
CA PRO A 38 25.03 -15.46 3.68
C PRO A 38 24.71 -16.35 4.89
N GLY A 39 23.97 -17.44 4.66
CA GLY A 39 23.62 -18.40 5.71
C GLY A 39 22.22 -18.26 6.32
N LEU A 40 21.43 -17.26 5.90
CA LEU A 40 19.98 -17.32 6.10
C LEU A 40 19.39 -18.47 5.28
N ALA A 41 18.38 -19.16 5.83
CA ALA A 41 17.60 -20.12 5.05
C ALA A 41 17.12 -19.42 3.75
N GLN A 42 17.19 -20.12 2.62
CA GLN A 42 16.80 -19.52 1.34
C GLN A 42 15.37 -18.98 1.46
N PRO A 43 15.14 -17.67 1.25
CA PRO A 43 13.81 -17.11 1.38
C PRO A 43 12.92 -17.74 0.32
N VAL A 44 11.81 -18.32 0.76
CA VAL A 44 10.78 -18.86 -0.13
C VAL A 44 9.80 -17.75 -0.44
N ARG A 45 9.57 -17.49 -1.73
CA ARG A 45 8.59 -16.51 -2.19
C ARG A 45 7.20 -16.94 -1.75
N HIS A 46 6.46 -16.05 -1.10
CA HIS A 46 5.05 -16.30 -0.78
C HIS A 46 4.25 -16.46 -2.09
N PRO A 47 3.37 -17.46 -2.22
CA PRO A 47 2.62 -17.69 -3.46
C PRO A 47 1.73 -16.51 -3.85
N GLN A 48 1.27 -15.75 -2.86
CA GLN A 48 0.41 -14.58 -3.05
C GLN A 48 1.16 -13.23 -2.99
N LEU A 49 2.49 -13.27 -3.12
CA LEU A 49 3.31 -12.06 -3.18
C LEU A 49 3.16 -11.36 -4.53
N GLN A 50 2.94 -10.04 -4.46
CA GLN A 50 3.08 -9.11 -5.55
C GLN A 50 4.15 -8.08 -5.20
N LEU A 51 4.93 -7.67 -6.20
CA LEU A 51 5.97 -6.66 -6.07
C LEU A 51 5.65 -5.52 -7.03
N ALA A 52 5.95 -4.30 -6.61
CA ALA A 52 5.84 -3.10 -7.41
C ALA A 52 7.06 -2.21 -7.11
N ASP A 53 7.89 -1.96 -8.11
CA ASP A 53 9.04 -1.06 -8.06
C ASP A 53 8.64 0.27 -8.70
N ASP A 54 8.62 1.39 -7.98
CA ASP A 54 8.20 2.69 -8.54
C ASP A 54 9.15 3.26 -9.62
N GLY A 55 10.31 2.64 -9.81
CA GLY A 55 11.31 3.06 -10.78
C GLY A 55 12.08 4.31 -10.37
N VAL A 56 11.92 4.80 -9.14
CA VAL A 56 12.63 5.95 -8.58
C VAL A 56 13.47 5.49 -7.39
N ASP A 57 12.82 5.19 -6.27
CA ASP A 57 13.49 4.96 -4.99
C ASP A 57 12.69 4.07 -4.03
N HIS A 58 11.53 3.50 -4.42
CA HIS A 58 10.81 2.57 -3.57
C HIS A 58 10.45 1.25 -4.25
N LEU A 59 10.74 0.18 -3.50
CA LEU A 59 10.19 -1.14 -3.76
C LEU A 59 9.05 -1.42 -2.78
N PHE A 60 7.90 -1.71 -3.33
CA PHE A 60 6.72 -2.14 -2.61
C PHE A 60 6.50 -3.65 -2.76
N ALA A 61 5.99 -4.25 -1.70
CA ALA A 61 5.48 -5.62 -1.73
C ALA A 61 4.09 -5.66 -1.08
N MET A 62 3.20 -6.44 -1.69
CA MET A 62 1.90 -6.76 -1.12
C MET A 62 1.76 -8.28 -1.06
N VAL A 63 1.31 -8.77 0.10
CA VAL A 63 1.02 -10.17 0.31
C VAL A 63 -0.45 -10.29 0.70
N TRP A 64 -1.20 -11.04 -0.10
CA TRP A 64 -2.52 -11.48 0.32
C TRP A 64 -2.37 -12.57 1.37
N LEU A 65 -3.27 -12.57 2.36
CA LEU A 65 -3.26 -13.53 3.45
C LEU A 65 -4.63 -14.20 3.58
N THR A 66 -4.59 -15.51 3.75
CA THR A 66 -5.73 -16.29 4.22
C THR A 66 -6.08 -15.97 5.68
N HIS A 67 -7.22 -16.46 6.15
CA HIS A 67 -7.58 -16.36 7.56
C HIS A 67 -6.52 -17.01 8.47
N ASP A 68 -6.04 -18.19 8.08
CA ASP A 68 -5.07 -18.94 8.87
C ASP A 68 -3.70 -18.26 8.86
N GLU A 69 -3.25 -17.71 7.73
CA GLU A 69 -2.00 -16.93 7.68
C GLU A 69 -2.09 -15.63 8.49
N LEU A 70 -3.27 -14.98 8.48
CA LEU A 70 -3.50 -13.78 9.28
C LEU A 70 -3.46 -14.06 10.78
N ASN A 71 -4.01 -15.20 11.22
CA ASN A 71 -4.19 -15.55 12.63
C ASN A 71 -3.18 -16.59 13.16
N GLY A 72 -2.32 -17.09 12.29
CA GLY A 72 -1.32 -18.09 12.61
C GLY A 72 -0.21 -17.55 13.51
N ASP A 73 0.69 -18.45 13.87
CA ASP A 73 1.81 -18.13 14.74
C ASP A 73 2.66 -17.00 14.15
N ARG A 74 2.84 -15.95 14.95
CA ARG A 74 3.72 -14.86 14.58
C ARG A 74 5.15 -15.32 14.73
N THR A 75 5.98 -15.00 13.74
CA THR A 75 7.43 -15.15 13.89
C THR A 75 7.89 -14.31 15.06
N ASP A 76 8.80 -14.85 15.87
CA ASP A 76 9.43 -14.08 16.93
C ASP A 76 10.00 -12.79 16.36
N ARG A 77 9.88 -11.72 17.15
CA ARG A 77 10.50 -10.44 16.78
C ARG A 77 12.00 -10.70 16.59
N PRO A 78 12.64 -10.14 15.55
CA PRO A 78 14.08 -10.19 15.43
C PRO A 78 14.73 -9.74 16.74
N ALA A 79 15.90 -10.30 17.05
CA ALA A 79 16.71 -9.85 18.17
C ALA A 79 16.83 -8.32 18.16
N ALA A 80 16.95 -7.71 19.34
CA ALA A 80 17.11 -6.27 19.45
C ALA A 80 18.19 -5.79 18.46
N ALA A 81 17.91 -4.67 17.78
CA ALA A 81 18.88 -4.07 16.88
C ALA A 81 20.21 -3.86 17.62
N ALA A 82 21.32 -4.02 16.90
CA ALA A 82 22.62 -3.62 17.43
C ALA A 82 22.57 -2.14 17.86
N ASP A 83 23.46 -1.75 18.77
CA ASP A 83 23.62 -0.35 19.10
C ASP A 83 23.83 0.47 17.82
N LEU A 84 23.18 1.63 17.75
CA LEU A 84 23.32 2.53 16.62
C LEU A 84 24.80 2.91 16.44
N ALA A 85 25.29 2.89 15.21
CA ALA A 85 26.64 3.36 14.93
C ALA A 85 26.75 4.88 15.14
N ASP A 86 27.97 5.39 15.30
CA ASP A 86 28.23 6.82 15.44
C ASP A 86 27.62 7.59 14.25
N GLY A 87 26.66 8.48 14.55
CA GLY A 87 25.95 9.29 13.56
C GLY A 87 24.61 8.71 13.08
N GLU A 88 24.29 7.46 13.42
CA GLU A 88 22.96 6.90 13.18
C GLU A 88 21.94 7.43 14.20
N ARG A 89 20.66 7.53 13.78
CA ARG A 89 19.56 7.98 14.64
C ARG A 89 18.53 6.88 14.80
N ASP A 90 18.00 6.74 16.01
CA ASP A 90 16.85 5.87 16.24
C ASP A 90 15.61 6.53 15.62
N ILE A 91 15.26 6.11 14.40
CA ILE A 91 14.06 6.62 13.73
C ILE A 91 12.78 6.27 14.51
N ALA A 92 12.79 5.22 15.33
CA ALA A 92 11.63 4.85 16.15
C ALA A 92 11.39 5.85 17.30
N ALA A 93 12.44 6.54 17.75
CA ALA A 93 12.33 7.62 18.73
C ALA A 93 11.80 8.93 18.12
N VAL A 94 11.95 9.11 16.80
CA VAL A 94 11.52 10.31 16.06
C VAL A 94 10.12 10.14 15.44
N MET A 95 9.76 8.92 15.03
CA MET A 95 8.45 8.63 14.45
C MET A 95 7.38 8.48 15.53
N GLN A 96 6.59 9.53 15.76
CA GLN A 96 5.42 9.47 16.62
C GLN A 96 4.32 8.62 15.96
N ARG A 97 4.16 7.38 16.42
CA ARG A 97 3.10 6.46 15.95
C ARG A 97 1.83 6.67 16.78
N TYR A 98 0.68 6.84 16.13
CA TYR A 98 -0.61 7.02 16.82
C TYR A 98 -1.33 5.69 17.15
N GLY A 99 -0.66 4.56 17.00
CA GLY A 99 -1.14 3.24 17.42
C GLY A 99 -0.32 2.12 16.81
N ARG A 100 -0.22 0.98 17.51
CA ARG A 100 0.38 -0.25 16.95
C ARG A 100 -0.68 -1.21 16.40
N PHE A 101 -1.90 -1.13 16.95
CA PHE A 101 -3.07 -1.91 16.61
C PHE A 101 -4.31 -1.05 16.85
N GLY A 102 -5.28 -1.09 15.95
CA GLY A 102 -6.51 -0.34 16.06
C GLY A 102 -7.49 -0.68 14.95
N GLY A 103 -8.78 -0.47 15.19
CA GLY A 103 -9.79 -0.57 14.16
C GLY A 103 -9.75 0.66 13.26
N LEU A 104 -9.78 0.43 11.95
CA LEU A 104 -10.10 1.46 10.97
C LEU A 104 -11.58 1.38 10.67
N TRP A 105 -12.24 2.53 10.63
CA TRP A 105 -13.67 2.62 10.36
C TRP A 105 -13.86 3.21 8.97
N LEU A 106 -14.63 2.52 8.14
CA LEU A 106 -15.08 3.08 6.87
C LEU A 106 -16.29 3.97 7.15
N LEU A 107 -16.18 5.25 6.80
CA LEU A 107 -17.30 6.16 6.76
C LEU A 107 -17.87 6.18 5.35
N PRO A 108 -19.14 5.81 5.12
CA PRO A 108 -19.77 5.98 3.83
C PRO A 108 -19.74 7.46 3.42
N ARG A 109 -19.41 7.73 2.15
CA ARG A 109 -19.40 9.07 1.58
C ARG A 109 -20.20 9.11 0.28
N GLU A 110 -20.84 10.24 0.03
CA GLU A 110 -21.43 10.54 -1.29
C GLU A 110 -20.33 11.05 -2.21
N ASP A 111 -19.71 10.10 -2.90
CA ASP A 111 -18.65 10.35 -3.87
C ASP A 111 -19.16 9.97 -5.27
N PRO A 112 -19.18 10.91 -6.24
CA PRO A 112 -19.70 10.64 -7.58
C PRO A 112 -18.90 9.57 -8.32
N ASN A 113 -17.66 9.33 -7.92
CA ASN A 113 -16.77 8.36 -8.54
C ASN A 113 -16.80 6.99 -7.83
N ALA A 114 -17.62 6.81 -6.79
CA ALA A 114 -17.70 5.54 -6.08
C ALA A 114 -18.12 4.39 -7.02
N GLY A 115 -17.31 3.35 -7.10
CA GLY A 115 -17.54 2.22 -8.01
C GLY A 115 -17.20 2.49 -9.47
N VAL A 116 -16.59 3.64 -9.77
CA VAL A 116 -16.05 3.98 -11.09
C VAL A 116 -14.53 3.81 -11.08
N ALA A 117 -13.97 3.30 -12.17
CA ALA A 117 -12.53 3.19 -12.33
C ALA A 117 -11.94 4.59 -12.52
N PRO A 118 -10.87 4.97 -11.80
CA PRO A 118 -10.35 6.32 -11.84
C PRO A 118 -9.57 6.59 -13.13
N VAL A 119 -9.60 7.85 -13.57
CA VAL A 119 -8.94 8.34 -14.79
C VAL A 119 -8.21 9.64 -14.45
N ALA A 120 -6.95 9.78 -14.88
CA ALA A 120 -6.13 10.95 -14.53
C ALA A 120 -6.63 12.26 -15.15
N TYR A 121 -7.21 12.19 -16.35
CA TYR A 121 -7.67 13.36 -17.11
C TYR A 121 -9.02 13.04 -17.75
N PRO A 122 -10.11 12.98 -16.96
CA PRO A 122 -11.42 12.62 -17.47
C PRO A 122 -11.93 13.67 -18.46
N GLY A 123 -12.47 13.23 -19.60
CA GLY A 123 -13.16 14.07 -20.57
C GLY A 123 -14.69 13.97 -20.46
N ASP A 124 -15.40 14.74 -21.29
CA ASP A 124 -16.87 14.82 -21.31
C ASP A 124 -17.61 13.47 -21.54
N GLY A 125 -16.89 12.43 -21.96
CA GLY A 125 -17.44 11.08 -22.20
C GLY A 125 -17.13 10.05 -21.12
N ASP A 126 -16.30 10.40 -20.14
CA ASP A 126 -15.89 9.47 -19.08
C ASP A 126 -16.94 9.41 -17.97
N ALA A 127 -17.08 8.22 -17.38
CA ALA A 127 -17.93 8.03 -16.21
C ALA A 127 -17.30 8.63 -14.95
N TYR A 128 -15.98 8.71 -14.92
CA TYR A 128 -15.21 9.32 -13.85
C TYR A 128 -15.23 10.83 -14.05
N VAL A 129 -15.48 11.58 -12.99
CA VAL A 129 -15.64 13.05 -13.04
C VAL A 129 -14.61 13.74 -12.17
N ASP A 130 -14.14 14.89 -12.64
CA ASP A 130 -13.33 15.79 -11.83
C ASP A 130 -14.17 16.40 -10.69
N VAL A 131 -13.61 16.39 -9.47
CA VAL A 131 -14.21 16.99 -8.28
C VAL A 131 -13.35 18.18 -7.84
N PRO A 132 -13.72 19.44 -8.18
CA PRO A 132 -12.85 20.60 -7.98
C PRO A 132 -12.45 20.90 -6.53
N ASP A 133 -13.22 20.43 -5.55
CA ASP A 133 -13.06 20.67 -4.12
C ASP A 133 -12.76 19.37 -3.34
N LEU A 134 -12.14 18.38 -4.00
CA LEU A 134 -11.93 17.04 -3.42
C LEU A 134 -11.21 17.06 -2.07
N TYR A 135 -10.18 17.89 -1.88
CA TYR A 135 -9.42 17.98 -0.61
C TYR A 135 -10.21 18.59 0.55
N ASP A 136 -11.25 19.38 0.26
CA ASP A 136 -12.14 19.94 1.29
C ASP A 136 -13.27 18.96 1.65
N ARG A 137 -13.57 18.01 0.77
CA ARG A 137 -14.71 17.09 0.90
C ARG A 137 -14.32 15.72 1.41
N PHE A 138 -13.12 15.26 1.08
CA PHE A 138 -12.70 13.89 1.25
C PHE A 138 -11.42 13.81 2.07
N HIS A 139 -11.25 12.68 2.75
CA HIS A 139 -10.00 12.33 3.43
C HIS A 139 -9.05 11.67 2.43
N ASP A 140 -7.74 11.88 2.62
CA ASP A 140 -6.68 11.34 1.75
C ASP A 140 -6.60 9.80 1.77
N GLU A 141 -7.18 9.14 2.77
CA GLU A 141 -7.31 7.68 2.79
C GLU A 141 -8.75 7.26 2.58
N HIS A 142 -8.97 6.48 1.53
CA HIS A 142 -10.29 5.97 1.19
C HIS A 142 -10.22 4.75 0.28
N LEU A 143 -11.33 4.03 0.23
CA LEU A 143 -11.52 2.94 -0.71
C LEU A 143 -12.33 3.42 -1.91
N GLY A 144 -11.71 3.35 -3.10
CA GLY A 144 -12.32 3.69 -4.37
C GLY A 144 -12.78 5.14 -4.43
N GLY A 145 -13.43 5.52 -5.52
CA GLY A 145 -13.97 6.87 -5.66
C GLY A 145 -12.96 7.86 -6.21
N THR A 146 -13.15 9.13 -5.83
CA THR A 146 -12.33 10.25 -6.25
C THR A 146 -10.92 10.10 -5.68
N ALA A 147 -9.94 9.92 -6.56
CA ALA A 147 -8.53 9.83 -6.24
C ALA A 147 -7.97 11.18 -5.75
N MET A 148 -7.06 11.14 -4.79
CA MET A 148 -6.53 12.32 -4.10
C MET A 148 -5.12 12.70 -4.55
N SER A 149 -4.41 11.79 -5.25
CA SER A 149 -3.09 12.04 -5.83
C SER A 149 -3.05 13.28 -6.73
N ALA A 150 -2.28 14.28 -6.29
CA ALA A 150 -2.02 15.50 -7.06
C ALA A 150 -1.23 15.24 -8.37
N ASN A 151 -0.55 14.10 -8.46
CA ASN A 151 0.24 13.69 -9.62
C ASN A 151 -0.58 12.86 -10.63
N GLY A 152 -1.89 12.72 -10.38
CA GLY A 152 -2.79 11.88 -11.16
C GLY A 152 -2.77 10.42 -10.71
N ILE A 153 -3.60 9.62 -11.36
CA ILE A 153 -3.76 8.19 -11.11
C ILE A 153 -3.27 7.38 -12.30
N ARG A 154 -2.67 6.24 -12.03
CA ARG A 154 -2.26 5.30 -13.08
C ARG A 154 -3.48 4.70 -13.81
N ASP A 155 -3.32 4.47 -15.11
CA ASP A 155 -4.30 3.73 -15.90
C ASP A 155 -4.47 2.27 -15.42
N GLY A 156 -5.69 1.77 -15.53
CA GLY A 156 -6.00 0.35 -15.27
C GLY A 156 -6.23 0.00 -13.79
N VAL A 157 -6.27 1.00 -12.91
CA VAL A 157 -6.74 0.83 -11.53
C VAL A 157 -8.22 0.47 -11.54
N SER A 158 -8.61 -0.59 -10.85
CA SER A 158 -10.02 -0.97 -10.71
C SER A 158 -10.77 0.03 -9.81
N PRO A 159 -12.12 0.02 -9.80
CA PRO A 159 -12.90 0.79 -8.81
C PRO A 159 -12.67 0.37 -7.35
N TRP A 160 -11.98 -0.75 -7.11
CA TRP A 160 -11.77 -1.36 -5.80
C TRP A 160 -10.33 -1.16 -5.32
N TYR A 161 -9.82 0.06 -5.41
CA TYR A 161 -8.50 0.41 -4.89
C TYR A 161 -8.59 1.03 -3.49
N LEU A 162 -7.56 0.88 -2.68
CA LEU A 162 -7.38 1.62 -1.44
C LEU A 162 -6.25 2.64 -1.63
N GLU A 163 -6.56 3.91 -1.44
CA GLU A 163 -5.59 5.01 -1.42
C GLU A 163 -5.12 5.24 0.02
N VAL A 164 -3.80 5.30 0.21
CA VAL A 164 -3.18 5.46 1.54
C VAL A 164 -2.04 6.48 1.49
N ASN A 165 -2.19 7.58 2.24
CA ASN A 165 -1.13 8.55 2.47
C ASN A 165 -0.49 8.41 3.86
N ARG A 166 -1.25 8.67 4.95
CA ARG A 166 -0.74 8.83 6.32
C ARG A 166 -1.34 7.88 7.34
N LEU A 167 -1.53 6.61 6.97
CA LEU A 167 -2.13 5.62 7.86
C LEU A 167 -1.34 5.46 9.17
N GLY A 168 -2.02 5.68 10.30
CA GLY A 168 -1.42 5.60 11.65
C GLY A 168 -0.47 6.75 12.00
N GLY A 169 -0.52 7.85 11.23
CA GLY A 169 0.36 9.01 11.35
C GLY A 169 1.76 8.81 10.76
N LEU A 170 1.94 7.77 9.95
CA LEU A 170 3.15 7.51 9.19
C LEU A 170 2.84 7.73 7.72
N SER A 171 3.70 8.46 7.01
CA SER A 171 3.65 8.56 5.56
C SER A 171 4.01 7.21 4.94
N HIS A 172 3.24 6.78 3.96
CA HIS A 172 3.55 5.67 3.07
C HIS A 172 3.66 6.23 1.65
N GLY A 173 4.41 5.56 0.76
CA GLY A 173 4.48 5.97 -0.65
C GLY A 173 5.45 7.11 -1.01
N GLY A 174 6.31 7.56 -0.08
CA GLY A 174 7.44 8.45 -0.44
C GLY A 174 7.04 9.88 -0.83
N ASP A 175 6.16 10.49 -0.03
CA ASP A 175 5.44 11.77 -0.28
C ASP A 175 4.27 11.66 -1.29
N GLU A 176 3.97 10.46 -1.77
CA GLU A 176 2.85 10.19 -2.67
C GLU A 176 1.86 9.18 -2.11
N ASP A 177 0.66 9.14 -2.69
CA ASP A 177 -0.39 8.21 -2.31
C ASP A 177 -0.10 6.79 -2.81
N LEU A 178 -0.16 5.82 -1.90
CA LEU A 178 -0.08 4.40 -2.26
C LEU A 178 -1.45 3.91 -2.72
N ALA A 179 -1.55 3.35 -3.93
CA ALA A 179 -2.77 2.67 -4.37
C ALA A 179 -2.63 1.15 -4.35
N LEU A 180 -3.49 0.53 -3.54
CA LEU A 180 -3.64 -0.91 -3.46
C LEU A 180 -4.88 -1.32 -4.24
N ASP A 181 -4.71 -1.77 -5.47
CA ASP A 181 -5.84 -2.37 -6.20
C ASP A 181 -6.19 -3.73 -5.58
N LEU A 182 -7.41 -3.85 -5.04
CA LEU A 182 -7.86 -5.08 -4.40
C LEU A 182 -8.33 -6.13 -5.41
N GLU A 183 -8.62 -5.73 -6.64
CA GLU A 183 -9.08 -6.60 -7.73
C GLU A 183 -7.96 -6.86 -8.73
N GLY A 184 -7.35 -5.79 -9.23
CA GLY A 184 -6.27 -5.77 -10.21
C GLY A 184 -4.90 -6.12 -9.62
N GLU A 185 -3.84 -5.88 -10.39
CA GLU A 185 -2.47 -6.10 -9.92
C GLU A 185 -2.04 -5.02 -8.92
N PHE A 186 -1.03 -5.33 -8.09
CA PHE A 186 -0.50 -4.32 -7.18
C PHE A 186 0.31 -3.28 -7.96
N LEU A 187 -0.07 -2.01 -7.85
CA LEU A 187 0.44 -0.94 -8.71
C LEU A 187 1.52 -0.07 -8.05
N GLY A 188 1.79 -0.22 -6.75
CA GLY A 188 2.77 0.61 -6.03
C GLY A 188 2.26 2.03 -5.77
N GLY A 189 3.15 3.02 -5.91
CA GLY A 189 2.80 4.44 -5.82
C GLY A 189 1.91 4.89 -6.98
N LEU A 190 1.05 5.88 -6.73
CA LEU A 190 0.07 6.36 -7.71
C LEU A 190 0.67 7.12 -8.90
N SER A 191 1.85 7.71 -8.75
CA SER A 191 2.44 8.61 -9.76
C SER A 191 3.45 7.93 -10.71
N SER A 192 3.93 6.75 -10.37
CA SER A 192 5.25 6.30 -10.81
C SER A 192 5.19 5.01 -11.67
N HIS A 193 6.05 4.95 -12.68
CA HIS A 193 6.10 3.84 -13.65
C HIS A 193 6.64 2.56 -13.02
N VAL A 194 5.75 1.65 -12.63
CA VAL A 194 6.20 0.39 -12.05
C VAL A 194 6.78 -0.59 -13.07
N ARG A 195 8.01 -1.04 -12.82
CA ARG A 195 8.57 -2.22 -13.50
C ARG A 195 8.11 -3.48 -12.76
N ILE A 196 7.22 -4.24 -13.40
CA ILE A 196 6.88 -5.59 -12.91
C ILE A 196 8.09 -6.48 -13.21
N ALA A 197 8.77 -6.95 -12.17
CA ALA A 197 9.81 -7.97 -12.32
C ALA A 197 9.17 -9.26 -12.86
N GLY A 198 9.32 -9.49 -14.17
CA GLY A 198 8.75 -10.65 -14.86
C GLY A 198 8.28 -10.42 -16.30
N THR A 199 8.26 -9.18 -16.79
CA THR A 199 8.04 -8.91 -18.22
C THR A 199 9.31 -8.33 -18.86
N ALA A 200 9.95 -9.19 -19.68
CA ALA A 200 11.22 -9.08 -20.42
C ALA A 200 12.49 -9.48 -19.65
#